data_AF-A0A7J7JI92-F1
#
_entry.id   AF-A0A7J7JI92-F1
#
_cell.length_a   1.000
_cell.length_b   1.000
_cell.length_c   1.000
_cell.angle_alpha   90.00
_cell.angle_beta   90.00
_cell.angle_gamma   90.00
#
_symmetry.space_group_name_H-M   'P 1'
#
loop_
_entity.id
_entity.type
_entity.pdbx_description
1 polymer ?
#
loop_
_entity_poly.entity_id
_entity_poly.type
_entity_poly.pdbx_seq_one_letter_code
_entity_poly.pdbx_strand_id
1 'polypeptide(L)'
;MELAHTFGSPLGDEHTGGEFCADQSAGLWRTSYNLWQQRVSQVLRHLNQSESDLENGYYTSASVQLKEALHTLGRPFPTTRLELFTSLSWQMMRQALHRTYIARIFSRTLAKYDKDRVQSSHDAAVVYYRLLQLSLTGKMESTCWQQLNLAACSLNLSEAATSIMSREMLAQVYATSAVTVLFTLTDHFQYIARFLLSRCRKQCLRHERGDIPPQLKWLCEPDGHRYLVDLTWYDEIWSTEQGFSTNRHPYDPLSTLMQCYRQHLLEVALYEVITPRRDANMQASLSYLEAIEGTNPQEKRPDAPYDLVTRVDDLAHWWSEMVAVGVHWSSAECSKAEKYYHALSSLPETYLRNQEDDISHLPQAIHDIFRARSGLLTRTMCPYAVNKLCNKASQQLTEDILASANQRQQLRQGFQMLACDWLLKTRTELWDQETDSPGGSVNAKDTATGFKTDLNNLQKLNDKHKGNYCITL
;
A
#
# COMPACT_ATOMS: atom_id res chain seq x y z
N MET A 1 31.12 19.36 10.95
CA MET A 1 32.20 19.87 11.79
C MET A 1 32.22 19.00 13.05
N GLU A 2 32.91 17.87 12.97
CA GLU A 2 33.08 16.93 14.10
C GLU A 2 34.21 17.43 14.98
N LEU A 3 33.90 17.83 16.21
CA LEU A 3 34.88 18.00 17.29
C LEU A 3 34.35 17.29 18.53
N ALA A 4 34.61 15.99 18.58
CA ALA A 4 34.56 15.21 19.82
C ALA A 4 35.59 14.08 19.71
N HIS A 5 36.87 14.47 19.66
CA HIS A 5 38.00 13.55 19.84
C HIS A 5 39.05 14.22 20.71
N THR A 6 38.92 14.01 22.02
CA THR A 6 39.93 14.05 23.09
C THR A 6 39.11 13.79 24.37
N PHE A 7 39.28 12.70 25.10
CA PHE A 7 40.34 12.52 26.10
C PHE A 7 40.59 11.02 26.34
N GLY A 8 41.88 10.65 26.42
CA GLY A 8 42.33 9.33 26.85
C GLY A 8 42.16 9.12 28.36
N SER A 9 41.98 7.87 28.76
CA SER A 9 41.97 7.46 30.16
C SER A 9 43.39 7.52 30.76
N PRO A 10 43.59 8.07 31.97
CA PRO A 10 44.81 7.84 32.73
C PRO A 10 44.64 6.57 33.57
N LEU A 11 45.47 5.56 33.31
CA LEU A 11 45.79 4.51 34.28
C LEU A 11 47.05 4.99 35.04
N GLY A 12 46.92 5.03 36.38
CA GLY A 12 47.93 5.02 37.44
C GLY A 12 49.30 5.67 37.20
N ASP A 13 49.63 6.73 37.93
CA ASP A 13 50.26 6.61 39.26
C ASP A 13 50.53 8.00 39.88
N GLU A 14 50.71 7.98 41.20
CA GLU A 14 50.50 9.05 42.19
C GLU A 14 51.42 10.29 42.09
N HIS A 15 50.85 11.49 42.30
CA HIS A 15 51.12 12.29 43.52
C HIS A 15 50.26 13.57 43.57
N THR A 16 49.39 13.64 44.59
CA THR A 16 48.81 14.84 45.22
C THR A 16 48.41 16.01 44.30
N GLY A 17 47.34 15.80 43.53
CA GLY A 17 46.59 16.84 42.80
C GLY A 17 45.29 16.35 42.15
N GLY A 18 44.89 15.09 42.39
CA GLY A 18 43.91 14.36 41.57
C GLY A 18 42.44 14.48 41.96
N GLU A 19 42.10 14.86 43.20
CA GLU A 19 40.69 14.88 43.64
C GLU A 19 39.89 16.04 43.01
N PHE A 20 40.49 17.22 42.85
CA PHE A 20 39.81 18.37 42.25
C PHE A 20 39.57 18.23 40.74
N CYS A 21 40.48 17.55 40.03
CA CYS A 21 40.36 17.31 38.60
C CYS A 21 39.41 16.14 38.30
N ALA A 22 39.35 15.13 39.17
CA ALA A 22 38.38 14.04 39.10
C ALA A 22 36.95 14.55 39.31
N ASP A 23 36.70 15.41 40.31
CA ASP A 23 35.37 15.99 40.56
C ASP A 23 34.92 16.96 39.46
N GLN A 24 35.83 17.77 38.89
CA GLN A 24 35.51 18.59 37.72
C GLN A 24 35.19 17.74 36.49
N SER A 25 35.95 16.67 36.23
CA SER A 25 35.69 15.75 35.11
C SER A 25 34.37 14.98 35.30
N ALA A 26 34.03 14.58 36.53
CA ALA A 26 32.77 13.94 36.88
C ALA A 26 31.57 14.91 36.77
N GLY A 27 31.76 16.17 37.15
CA GLY A 27 30.76 17.24 36.97
C GLY A 27 30.47 17.54 35.50
N LEU A 28 31.52 17.61 34.67
CA LEU A 28 31.40 17.79 33.21
C LEU A 28 30.72 16.58 32.54
N TRP A 29 31.01 15.36 32.99
CA TRP A 29 30.33 14.16 32.53
C TRP A 29 28.85 14.14 32.90
N ARG A 30 28.51 14.47 34.15
CA ARG A 30 27.11 14.53 34.61
C ARG A 30 26.30 15.58 33.87
N THR A 31 26.86 16.77 33.67
CA THR A 31 26.20 17.84 32.90
C THR A 31 26.02 17.47 31.43
N SER A 32 27.05 16.90 30.79
CA SER A 32 26.96 16.41 29.40
C SER A 32 25.92 15.29 29.24
N TYR A 33 25.88 14.36 30.18
CA TYR A 33 24.91 13.27 30.21
C TYR A 33 23.47 13.79 30.40
N ASN A 34 23.26 14.73 31.32
CA ASN A 34 21.95 15.35 31.54
C ASN A 34 21.46 16.11 30.30
N LEU A 35 22.34 16.83 29.62
CA LEU A 35 22.04 17.51 28.36
C LEU A 35 21.68 16.52 27.25
N TRP A 36 22.38 15.39 27.16
CA TRP A 36 22.07 14.32 26.22
C TRP A 36 20.70 13.70 26.51
N GLN A 37 20.42 13.35 27.76
CA GLN A 37 19.12 12.84 28.21
C GLN A 37 17.98 13.82 27.87
N GLN A 38 18.19 15.11 28.09
CA GLN A 38 17.22 16.14 27.76
C GLN A 38 16.94 16.18 26.24
N ARG A 39 17.98 16.10 25.39
CA ARG A 39 17.82 16.05 23.93
C ARG A 39 17.07 14.81 23.47
N VAL A 40 17.43 13.63 23.97
CA VAL A 40 16.72 12.37 23.65
C VAL A 40 15.24 12.50 24.02
N SER A 41 14.94 13.04 25.21
CA SER A 41 13.55 13.24 25.64
C SER A 41 12.77 14.20 24.73
N GLN A 42 13.41 15.25 24.21
CA GLN A 42 12.80 16.19 23.27
C GLN A 42 12.53 15.53 21.92
N VAL A 43 13.50 14.77 21.39
CA VAL A 43 13.35 14.02 20.13
C VAL A 43 12.17 13.05 20.22
N LEU A 44 12.08 12.29 21.32
CA LEU A 44 10.97 11.36 21.53
C LEU A 44 9.61 12.06 21.61
N ARG A 45 9.55 13.25 22.21
CA ARG A 45 8.31 14.05 22.22
C ARG A 45 7.90 14.47 20.82
N HIS A 46 8.84 14.99 20.03
CA HIS A 46 8.55 15.38 18.65
C HIS A 46 8.13 14.17 17.79
N LEU A 47 8.77 13.01 17.98
CA LEU A 47 8.39 11.77 17.31
C LEU A 47 6.97 11.33 17.69
N ASN A 48 6.67 11.21 18.98
CA ASN A 48 5.33 10.81 19.45
C ASN A 48 4.24 11.78 18.99
N GLN A 49 4.52 13.09 19.03
CA GLN A 49 3.60 14.09 18.51
C GLN A 49 3.40 13.94 17.00
N SER A 50 4.47 13.70 16.25
CA SER A 50 4.37 13.50 14.80
C SER A 50 3.56 12.25 14.46
N GLU A 51 3.69 11.15 15.20
CA GLU A 51 2.90 9.94 14.97
C GLU A 51 1.40 10.20 15.22
N SER A 52 1.05 10.92 16.29
CA SER A 52 -0.33 11.37 16.53
C SER A 52 -0.84 12.29 15.41
N ASP A 53 -0.02 13.23 14.95
CA ASP A 53 -0.38 14.11 13.83
C ASP A 53 -0.58 13.31 12.53
N LEU A 54 0.21 12.26 12.29
CA LEU A 54 0.07 11.35 11.13
C LEU A 54 -1.24 10.56 11.19
N GLU A 55 -1.60 10.02 12.36
CA GLU A 55 -2.85 9.29 12.59
C GLU A 55 -4.07 10.19 12.38
N ASN A 56 -3.99 11.46 12.77
CA ASN A 56 -5.05 12.44 12.59
C ASN A 56 -5.08 13.09 11.19
N GLY A 57 -4.12 12.78 10.32
CA GLY A 57 -4.02 13.34 8.96
C GLY A 57 -3.46 14.76 8.88
N TYR A 58 -2.86 15.29 9.95
CA TYR A 58 -2.20 16.59 9.99
C TYR A 58 -0.74 16.52 9.48
N TYR A 59 -0.57 16.18 8.20
CA TYR A 59 0.75 15.89 7.62
C TYR A 59 1.73 17.07 7.64
N THR A 60 1.22 18.29 7.47
CA THR A 60 2.06 19.51 7.51
C THR A 60 2.65 19.70 8.91
N SER A 61 1.83 19.62 9.94
CA SER A 61 2.24 19.66 11.35
C SER A 61 3.23 18.54 11.68
N ALA A 62 2.94 17.31 11.26
CA ALA A 62 3.84 16.17 11.44
C ALA A 62 5.23 16.44 10.81
N SER A 63 5.26 16.99 9.60
CA SER A 63 6.52 17.32 8.91
C SER A 63 7.35 18.39 9.63
N VAL A 64 6.69 19.36 10.28
CA VAL A 64 7.36 20.40 11.09
C VAL A 64 7.96 19.76 12.33
N GLN A 65 7.21 18.94 13.06
CA GLN A 65 7.69 18.25 14.25
C GLN A 65 8.90 17.34 13.94
N LEU A 66 8.87 16.63 12.82
CA LEU A 66 9.98 15.79 12.36
C LEU A 66 11.23 16.62 12.01
N LYS A 67 11.08 17.81 11.41
CA LYS A 67 12.21 18.71 11.13
C LYS A 67 12.81 19.28 12.42
N GLU A 68 12.00 19.59 13.42
CA GLU A 68 12.47 20.00 14.76
C GLU A 68 13.21 18.85 15.48
N ALA A 69 12.73 17.61 15.34
CA ALA A 69 13.44 16.43 15.83
C ALA A 69 14.83 16.29 15.19
N LEU A 70 14.97 16.53 13.89
CA LEU A 70 16.29 16.55 13.24
C LEU A 70 17.19 17.69 13.74
N HIS A 71 16.62 18.87 13.97
CA HIS A 71 17.35 20.01 14.48
C HIS A 71 17.91 19.74 15.89
N THR A 72 17.10 19.15 16.78
CA THR A 72 17.54 18.75 18.14
C THR A 72 18.61 17.64 18.12
N LEU A 73 18.60 16.76 17.11
CA LEU A 73 19.66 15.77 16.84
C LEU A 73 20.94 16.40 16.25
N GLY A 74 20.98 17.71 16.00
CA GLY A 74 22.12 18.40 15.42
C GLY A 74 22.30 18.13 13.92
N ARG A 75 21.23 17.73 13.24
CA ARG A 75 21.21 17.38 11.82
C ARG A 75 20.19 18.24 11.07
N PRO A 76 20.44 19.55 10.90
CA PRO A 76 19.47 20.44 10.27
C PRO A 76 19.07 19.91 8.88
N PHE A 77 17.79 20.05 8.56
CA PHE A 77 17.25 19.60 7.28
C PHE A 77 17.90 20.39 6.13
N PRO A 78 18.49 19.74 5.13
CA PRO A 78 19.18 20.45 4.06
C PRO A 78 18.19 21.19 3.18
N THR A 79 18.39 22.49 3.03
CA THR A 79 17.49 23.38 2.27
C THR A 79 18.10 23.83 0.96
N THR A 80 19.42 24.00 0.91
CA THR A 80 20.11 24.49 -0.29
C THR A 80 20.56 23.34 -1.21
N ARG A 81 20.67 23.60 -2.52
CA ARG A 81 21.15 22.61 -3.49
C ARG A 81 22.58 22.12 -3.20
N LEU A 82 23.43 23.02 -2.69
CA LEU A 82 24.80 22.67 -2.31
C LEU A 82 24.85 21.80 -1.06
N GLU A 83 24.04 22.08 -0.04
CA GLU A 83 23.88 21.21 1.13
C GLU A 83 23.39 19.82 0.72
N LEU A 84 22.41 19.76 -0.19
CA LEU A 84 21.89 18.49 -0.71
C LEU A 84 22.95 17.72 -1.49
N PHE A 85 23.66 18.38 -2.40
CA PHE A 85 24.70 17.73 -3.20
C PHE A 85 25.86 17.23 -2.31
N THR A 86 26.33 18.06 -1.38
CA THR A 86 27.41 17.69 -0.46
C THR A 86 26.99 16.57 0.49
N SER A 87 25.78 16.65 1.06
CA SER A 87 25.20 15.59 1.89
C SER A 87 25.07 14.28 1.11
N LEU A 88 24.46 14.31 -0.08
CA LEU A 88 24.26 13.12 -0.91
C LEU A 88 25.60 12.51 -1.34
N SER A 89 26.57 13.34 -1.75
CA SER A 89 27.93 12.90 -2.08
C SER A 89 28.60 12.21 -0.89
N TRP A 90 28.43 12.77 0.31
CA TRP A 90 28.89 12.16 1.55
C TRP A 90 28.19 10.83 1.83
N GLN A 91 26.87 10.74 1.64
CA GLN A 91 26.13 9.48 1.81
C GLN A 91 26.59 8.40 0.84
N MET A 92 26.81 8.75 -0.44
CA MET A 92 27.31 7.82 -1.45
C MET A 92 28.73 7.34 -1.13
N MET A 93 29.61 8.25 -0.72
CA MET A 93 30.96 7.92 -0.26
C MET A 93 30.91 6.93 0.92
N ARG A 94 30.07 7.20 1.92
CA ARG A 94 29.89 6.29 3.07
C ARG A 94 29.43 4.90 2.62
N GLN A 95 28.48 4.82 1.69
CA GLN A 95 27.97 3.53 1.21
C GLN A 95 29.02 2.76 0.39
N ALA A 96 29.85 3.47 -0.39
CA ALA A 96 30.98 2.87 -1.10
C ALA A 96 32.06 2.34 -0.14
N LEU A 97 32.42 3.12 0.89
CA LEU A 97 33.41 2.74 1.90
C LEU A 97 32.93 1.59 2.80
N HIS A 98 31.65 1.60 3.19
CA HIS A 98 31.03 0.50 3.93
C HIS A 98 31.11 -0.81 3.13
N ARG A 99 30.94 -0.73 1.81
CA ARG A 99 30.88 -1.88 0.92
C ARG A 99 32.25 -2.42 0.49
N THR A 100 33.27 -1.57 0.42
CA THR A 100 34.65 -1.96 0.05
C THR A 100 35.43 -2.61 1.19
N TYR A 101 34.78 -2.97 2.31
CA TYR A 101 35.39 -3.63 3.48
C TYR A 101 36.48 -2.83 4.22
N ILE A 102 36.94 -1.69 3.67
CA ILE A 102 37.90 -0.78 4.30
C ILE A 102 37.36 -0.30 5.66
N ALA A 103 36.05 -0.01 5.74
CA ALA A 103 35.39 0.35 7.00
C ALA A 103 35.47 -0.75 8.09
N ARG A 104 35.59 -2.03 7.71
CA ARG A 104 35.72 -3.16 8.66
C ARG A 104 37.12 -3.26 9.27
N ILE A 105 38.13 -2.75 8.57
CA ILE A 105 39.52 -2.68 9.06
C ILE A 105 39.65 -1.51 10.04
N PHE A 106 39.08 -0.34 9.73
CA PHE A 106 39.12 0.84 10.60
C PHE A 106 38.17 0.77 11.81
N SER A 107 37.05 0.05 11.72
CA SER A 107 36.13 -0.12 12.85
C SER A 107 36.71 -1.00 13.96
N ARG A 108 37.59 -1.96 13.64
CA ARG A 108 38.27 -2.78 14.66
C ARG A 108 39.22 -1.97 15.55
N THR A 109 39.72 -0.84 15.06
CA THR A 109 40.64 0.05 15.79
C THR A 109 39.96 1.19 16.53
N LEU A 110 38.70 1.52 16.21
CA LEU A 110 37.96 2.66 16.79
C LEU A 110 36.67 2.29 17.53
N ALA A 111 36.19 1.04 17.43
CA ALA A 111 34.92 0.62 18.03
C ALA A 111 35.06 0.31 19.52
N LYS A 112 35.12 1.35 20.36
CA LYS A 112 34.33 1.27 21.59
C LYS A 112 32.87 1.43 21.16
N TYR A 113 32.09 0.36 21.31
CA TYR A 113 30.65 0.35 21.08
C TYR A 113 30.01 1.37 22.01
N ASP A 114 29.76 2.57 21.49
CA ASP A 114 29.09 3.63 22.22
C ASP A 114 27.59 3.49 21.97
N LYS A 115 26.88 2.96 22.97
CA LYS A 115 25.43 2.72 22.91
C LYS A 115 24.67 4.00 22.55
N ASP A 116 25.17 5.15 22.99
CA ASP A 116 24.52 6.45 22.79
C ASP A 116 24.61 6.90 21.33
N ARG A 117 25.72 6.56 20.63
CA ARG A 117 25.88 6.82 19.19
C ARG A 117 24.98 5.95 18.34
N VAL A 118 24.80 4.68 18.72
CA VAL A 118 23.91 3.76 18.03
C VAL A 118 22.46 4.21 18.20
N GLN A 119 22.07 4.61 19.41
CA GLN A 119 20.74 5.15 19.69
C GLN A 119 20.46 6.44 18.91
N SER A 120 21.40 7.40 18.91
CA SER A 120 21.25 8.63 18.14
C SER A 120 21.13 8.37 16.63
N SER A 121 21.84 7.35 16.12
CA SER A 121 21.74 6.95 14.72
C SER A 121 20.39 6.31 14.41
N HIS A 122 19.88 5.47 15.32
CA HIS A 122 18.54 4.89 15.23
C HIS A 122 17.47 5.98 15.15
N ASP A 123 17.46 6.92 16.09
CA ASP A 123 16.42 7.97 16.16
C ASP A 123 16.46 8.87 14.93
N ALA A 124 17.66 9.25 14.47
CA ALA A 124 17.82 9.99 13.23
C ALA A 124 17.35 9.20 11.99
N ALA A 125 17.62 7.88 11.93
CA ALA A 125 17.19 7.04 10.82
C ALA A 125 15.66 7.00 10.70
N VAL A 126 14.96 6.88 11.83
CA VAL A 126 13.49 6.89 11.90
C VAL A 126 12.94 8.23 11.45
N VAL A 127 13.48 9.35 11.92
CA VAL A 127 13.02 10.68 11.51
C VAL A 127 13.21 10.91 10.00
N TYR A 128 14.38 10.57 9.45
CA TYR A 128 14.62 10.65 8.01
C TYR A 128 13.69 9.73 7.21
N TYR A 129 13.40 8.54 7.73
CA TYR A 129 12.47 7.61 7.11
C TYR A 129 11.05 8.18 7.05
N ARG A 130 10.53 8.73 8.15
CA ARG A 130 9.21 9.37 8.19
C ARG A 130 9.09 10.56 7.24
N LEU A 131 10.11 11.41 7.19
CA LEU A 131 10.18 12.51 6.22
C LEU A 131 10.21 12.00 4.78
N LEU A 132 10.92 10.90 4.51
CA LEU A 132 10.93 10.26 3.20
C LEU A 132 9.54 9.76 2.81
N GLN A 133 8.83 9.10 3.72
CA GLN A 133 7.47 8.61 3.48
C GLN A 133 6.54 9.77 3.08
N LEU A 134 6.51 10.86 3.85
CA LEU A 134 5.72 12.06 3.54
C LEU A 134 6.13 12.72 2.21
N SER A 135 7.42 12.69 1.88
CA SER A 135 7.94 13.27 0.64
C SER A 135 7.52 12.47 -0.59
N LEU A 136 7.48 11.14 -0.48
CA LEU A 136 7.09 10.24 -1.57
C LEU A 136 5.57 10.20 -1.75
N THR A 137 4.79 10.38 -0.68
CA THR A 137 3.31 10.41 -0.74
C THR A 137 2.73 11.77 -1.13
N GLY A 138 3.57 12.73 -1.48
CA GLY A 138 3.17 14.09 -1.83
C GLY A 138 2.57 14.89 -0.67
N LYS A 139 2.64 14.37 0.57
CA LYS A 139 2.14 15.03 1.78
C LYS A 139 3.09 16.11 2.31
N MET A 140 4.35 16.08 1.87
CA MET A 140 5.33 17.14 2.07
C MET A 140 5.96 17.53 0.72
N GLU A 141 5.97 18.83 0.43
CA GLU A 141 6.67 19.37 -0.73
C GLU A 141 8.16 19.02 -0.68
N SER A 142 8.64 18.39 -1.74
CA SER A 142 10.03 17.95 -1.84
C SER A 142 10.47 17.79 -3.29
N THR A 143 11.75 18.04 -3.52
CA THR A 143 12.41 17.76 -4.80
C THR A 143 12.93 16.32 -4.83
N CYS A 144 13.14 15.76 -6.03
CA CYS A 144 13.75 14.43 -6.19
C CYS A 144 15.11 14.30 -5.47
N TRP A 145 15.92 15.37 -5.45
CA TRP A 145 17.20 15.41 -4.73
C TRP A 145 17.03 15.33 -3.21
N GLN A 146 15.99 15.98 -2.67
CA GLN A 146 15.67 15.86 -1.26
C GLN A 146 15.22 14.44 -0.91
N GLN A 147 14.35 13.84 -1.73
CA GLN A 147 13.91 12.45 -1.54
C GLN A 147 15.09 11.48 -1.56
N LEU A 148 15.98 11.59 -2.56
CA LEU A 148 17.21 10.78 -2.63
C LEU A 148 18.11 10.97 -1.41
N ASN A 149 18.27 12.21 -0.94
CA ASN A 149 19.09 12.47 0.24
C ASN A 149 18.45 11.91 1.53
N LEU A 150 17.12 12.03 1.70
CA LEU A 150 16.40 11.44 2.82
C LEU A 150 16.53 9.91 2.83
N ALA A 151 16.36 9.27 1.66
CA ALA A 151 16.57 7.83 1.50
C ALA A 151 18.01 7.43 1.84
N ALA A 152 19.01 8.11 1.30
CA ALA A 152 20.41 7.79 1.55
C ALA A 152 20.81 7.99 3.03
N CYS A 153 20.30 9.04 3.69
CA CYS A 153 20.52 9.29 5.12
C CYS A 153 19.86 8.21 5.99
N SER A 154 18.58 7.91 5.76
CA SER A 154 17.84 6.88 6.49
C SER A 154 18.49 5.51 6.33
N LEU A 155 18.89 5.15 5.10
CA LEU A 155 19.55 3.89 4.79
C LEU A 155 20.89 3.75 5.50
N ASN A 156 21.77 4.75 5.41
CA ASN A 156 23.09 4.68 6.03
C ASN A 156 23.02 4.63 7.56
N LEU A 157 22.10 5.40 8.17
CA LEU A 157 21.93 5.44 9.62
C LEU A 157 21.25 4.17 10.17
N SER A 158 20.30 3.60 9.42
CA SER A 158 19.70 2.31 9.80
C SER A 158 20.70 1.16 9.72
N GLU A 159 21.58 1.12 8.70
CA GLU A 159 22.69 0.15 8.64
C GLU A 159 23.67 0.34 9.81
N ALA A 160 23.96 1.57 10.21
CA ALA A 160 24.79 1.86 11.39
C ALA A 160 24.12 1.44 12.72
N ALA A 161 22.78 1.48 12.77
CA ALA A 161 21.97 1.13 13.93
C ALA A 161 21.44 -0.33 13.91
N THR A 162 21.98 -1.21 13.05
CA THR A 162 21.49 -2.59 12.86
C THR A 162 21.37 -3.40 14.16
N SER A 163 22.15 -3.09 15.21
CA SER A 163 22.08 -3.79 16.50
C SER A 163 20.84 -3.46 17.34
N ILE A 164 20.19 -2.34 17.10
CA ILE A 164 18.97 -1.89 17.82
C ILE A 164 17.75 -1.88 16.88
N MET A 165 17.98 -1.65 15.58
CA MET A 165 16.92 -1.59 14.56
C MET A 165 16.24 -2.95 14.37
N SER A 166 14.91 -2.97 14.33
CA SER A 166 14.17 -4.18 13.98
C SER A 166 14.46 -4.59 12.53
N ARG A 167 14.44 -5.90 12.25
CA ARG A 167 14.70 -6.41 10.90
C ARG A 167 13.62 -5.99 9.91
N GLU A 168 12.39 -5.87 10.39
CA GLU A 168 11.24 -5.37 9.65
C GLU A 168 11.45 -3.91 9.22
N MET A 169 11.81 -3.03 10.18
CA MET A 169 12.10 -1.63 9.89
C MET A 169 13.24 -1.50 8.88
N LEU A 170 14.31 -2.28 9.03
CA LEU A 170 15.41 -2.28 8.07
C LEU A 170 14.97 -2.74 6.66
N ALA A 171 14.10 -3.75 6.57
CA ALA A 171 13.53 -4.21 5.30
C ALA A 171 12.66 -3.13 4.64
N GLN A 172 11.83 -2.44 5.43
CA GLN A 172 11.03 -1.30 4.97
C GLN A 172 11.92 -0.16 4.47
N VAL A 173 13.00 0.20 5.19
CA VAL A 173 13.96 1.23 4.72
C VAL A 173 14.57 0.85 3.38
N TYR A 174 14.98 -0.42 3.19
CA TYR A 174 15.48 -0.90 1.90
C TYR A 174 14.42 -0.80 0.79
N ALA A 175 13.18 -1.23 1.07
CA ALA A 175 12.08 -1.19 0.11
C ALA A 175 11.73 0.24 -0.30
N THR A 176 11.50 1.14 0.67
CA THR A 176 11.18 2.55 0.40
C THR A 176 12.34 3.28 -0.29
N SER A 177 13.59 2.95 0.04
CA SER A 177 14.77 3.48 -0.69
C SER A 177 14.80 3.00 -2.14
N ALA A 178 14.42 1.75 -2.40
CA ALA A 178 14.30 1.24 -3.76
C ALA A 178 13.21 1.97 -4.55
N VAL A 179 12.03 2.16 -3.94
CA VAL A 179 10.93 2.96 -4.50
C VAL A 179 11.39 4.38 -4.83
N THR A 180 12.13 5.02 -3.92
CA THR A 180 12.70 6.36 -4.14
C THR A 180 13.57 6.39 -5.38
N VAL A 181 14.47 5.41 -5.53
CA VAL A 181 15.34 5.30 -6.71
C VAL A 181 14.51 5.12 -7.98
N LEU A 182 13.49 4.27 -7.95
CA LEU A 182 12.61 4.02 -9.10
C LEU A 182 11.84 5.27 -9.53
N PHE A 183 11.41 6.11 -8.58
CA PHE A 183 10.64 7.33 -8.88
C PHE A 183 11.49 8.53 -9.27
N THR A 184 12.75 8.57 -8.84
CA THR A 184 13.61 9.75 -9.01
C THR A 184 14.70 9.59 -10.05
N LEU A 185 15.17 8.36 -10.31
CA LEU A 185 16.25 8.08 -11.25
C LEU A 185 15.71 7.40 -12.52
N THR A 186 16.39 7.64 -13.64
CA THR A 186 16.05 7.04 -14.94
C THR A 186 16.38 5.53 -14.98
N ASP A 187 15.88 4.85 -16.02
CA ASP A 187 15.99 3.39 -16.19
C ASP A 187 17.40 2.82 -16.05
N HIS A 188 18.42 3.62 -16.36
CA HIS A 188 19.83 3.27 -16.22
C HIS A 188 20.25 2.92 -14.78
N PHE A 189 19.49 3.37 -13.77
CA PHE A 189 19.78 3.14 -12.35
C PHE A 189 18.89 2.07 -11.71
N GLN A 190 18.05 1.37 -12.48
CA GLN A 190 17.20 0.30 -11.94
C GLN A 190 17.98 -0.83 -11.25
N TYR A 191 19.27 -1.03 -11.58
CA TYR A 191 20.11 -2.00 -10.88
C TYR A 191 20.30 -1.66 -9.38
N ILE A 192 20.28 -0.37 -9.02
CA ILE A 192 20.35 0.09 -7.62
C ILE A 192 19.06 -0.31 -6.90
N ALA A 193 17.90 -0.05 -7.51
CA ALA A 193 16.61 -0.46 -6.96
C ALA A 193 16.52 -1.98 -6.79
N ARG A 194 16.89 -2.76 -7.83
CA ARG A 194 16.96 -4.23 -7.75
C ARG A 194 17.90 -4.71 -6.66
N PHE A 195 19.04 -4.06 -6.48
CA PHE A 195 19.97 -4.37 -5.40
C PHE A 195 19.37 -4.12 -4.01
N LEU A 196 18.69 -2.97 -3.83
CA LEU A 196 18.02 -2.63 -2.57
C LEU A 196 16.85 -3.58 -2.27
N LEU A 197 16.05 -3.95 -3.27
CA LEU A 197 15.00 -4.97 -3.14
C LEU A 197 15.57 -6.36 -2.79
N SER A 198 16.71 -6.74 -3.36
CA SER A 198 17.41 -7.96 -2.97
C SER A 198 17.85 -7.93 -1.50
N ARG A 199 18.27 -6.76 -0.99
CA ARG A 199 18.59 -6.58 0.44
C ARG A 199 17.35 -6.63 1.32
N CYS A 200 16.25 -6.00 0.92
CA CYS A 200 14.95 -6.12 1.59
C CYS A 200 14.56 -7.59 1.75
N ARG A 201 14.53 -8.36 0.65
CA ARG A 201 14.19 -9.79 0.67
C ARG A 201 15.11 -10.60 1.58
N LYS A 202 16.42 -10.30 1.61
CA LYS A 202 17.36 -10.96 2.53
C LYS A 202 17.05 -10.67 4.00
N GLN A 203 16.54 -9.49 4.35
CA GLN A 203 16.12 -9.20 5.72
C GLN A 203 14.84 -9.93 6.08
N CYS A 204 13.86 -9.96 5.17
CA CYS A 204 12.61 -10.71 5.34
C CYS A 204 12.87 -12.21 5.56
N LEU A 205 13.73 -12.84 4.75
CA LEU A 205 14.02 -14.28 4.83
C LEU A 205 14.83 -14.70 6.05
N ARG A 206 15.54 -13.76 6.69
CA ARG A 206 16.33 -14.06 7.90
C ARG A 206 15.50 -13.97 9.18
N HIS A 207 14.23 -13.62 9.08
CA HIS A 207 13.33 -13.48 10.23
C HIS A 207 13.23 -14.80 11.01
N GLU A 208 13.32 -14.73 12.33
CA GLU A 208 13.54 -15.90 13.22
C GLU A 208 12.37 -16.90 13.21
N ARG A 209 11.18 -16.45 12.81
CA ARG A 209 9.99 -17.28 12.65
C ARG A 209 9.77 -17.79 11.23
N GLY A 210 10.61 -17.42 10.27
CA GLY A 210 10.39 -17.71 8.84
C GLY A 210 9.25 -16.92 8.19
N ASP A 211 8.40 -16.25 8.99
CA ASP A 211 7.30 -15.44 8.50
C ASP A 211 7.78 -14.06 8.02
N ILE A 212 7.50 -13.77 6.75
CA ILE A 212 7.75 -12.47 6.10
C ILE A 212 6.68 -11.48 6.57
N PRO A 213 7.03 -10.24 6.94
CA PRO A 213 6.04 -9.21 7.29
C PRO A 213 4.96 -9.09 6.19
N PRO A 214 3.66 -9.13 6.52
CA PRO A 214 2.58 -9.15 5.52
C PRO A 214 2.67 -8.00 4.51
N GLN A 215 3.08 -6.81 4.97
CA GLN A 215 3.25 -5.60 4.15
C GLN A 215 4.36 -5.73 3.08
N LEU A 216 5.32 -6.64 3.27
CA LEU A 216 6.48 -6.84 2.39
C LEU A 216 6.43 -8.17 1.63
N LYS A 217 5.44 -9.03 1.92
CA LYS A 217 5.33 -10.37 1.34
C LYS A 217 5.22 -10.31 -0.19
N TRP A 218 4.35 -9.45 -0.71
CA TRP A 218 4.14 -9.26 -2.15
C TRP A 218 5.42 -8.83 -2.90
N LEU A 219 6.29 -8.02 -2.28
CA LEU A 219 7.58 -7.61 -2.87
C LEU A 219 8.57 -8.76 -2.99
N CYS A 220 8.40 -9.81 -2.19
CA CYS A 220 9.23 -11.00 -2.23
C CYS A 220 8.75 -12.01 -3.28
N GLU A 221 7.52 -11.86 -3.78
CA GLU A 221 6.92 -12.68 -4.83
C GLU A 221 7.31 -12.16 -6.23
N PRO A 222 7.46 -13.03 -7.23
CA PRO A 222 7.91 -12.63 -8.57
C PRO A 222 7.00 -11.59 -9.23
N ASP A 223 5.67 -11.75 -9.10
CA ASP A 223 4.71 -10.85 -9.74
C ASP A 223 4.70 -9.47 -9.10
N GLY A 224 4.72 -9.38 -7.76
CA GLY A 224 4.84 -8.11 -7.05
C GLY A 224 6.17 -7.40 -7.30
N HIS A 225 7.27 -8.16 -7.41
CA HIS A 225 8.57 -7.59 -7.79
C HIS A 225 8.57 -7.01 -9.20
N ARG A 226 8.02 -7.74 -10.17
CA ARG A 226 7.90 -7.28 -11.56
C ARG A 226 7.01 -6.05 -11.64
N TYR A 227 5.85 -6.09 -10.98
CA TYR A 227 4.93 -4.96 -10.89
C TYR A 227 5.66 -3.71 -10.41
N LEU A 228 6.41 -3.79 -9.29
CA LEU A 228 7.13 -2.63 -8.78
C LEU A 228 8.18 -2.06 -9.74
N VAL A 229 8.91 -2.93 -10.44
CA VAL A 229 10.07 -2.54 -11.26
C VAL A 229 9.68 -2.03 -12.64
N ASP A 230 8.56 -2.48 -13.20
CA ASP A 230 8.15 -2.14 -14.57
C ASP A 230 7.74 -0.66 -14.73
N LEU A 231 7.44 0.05 -13.64
CA LEU A 231 7.15 1.51 -13.56
C LEU A 231 6.09 2.07 -14.53
N THR A 232 5.40 1.22 -15.31
CA THR A 232 4.40 1.63 -16.31
C THR A 232 3.17 2.32 -15.72
N TRP A 233 2.99 2.24 -14.40
CA TRP A 233 1.84 2.68 -13.63
C TRP A 233 2.15 3.89 -12.72
N TYR A 234 3.33 4.52 -12.83
CA TYR A 234 3.76 5.58 -11.93
C TYR A 234 2.80 6.79 -11.91
N ASP A 235 2.35 7.23 -13.08
CA ASP A 235 1.41 8.36 -13.21
C ASP A 235 0.02 8.01 -12.65
N GLU A 236 -0.30 6.71 -12.55
CA GLU A 236 -1.59 6.18 -12.11
C GLU A 236 -1.68 6.04 -10.57
N ILE A 237 -0.56 6.07 -9.85
CA ILE A 237 -0.50 5.99 -8.38
C ILE A 237 -1.32 7.11 -7.74
N TRP A 238 -1.22 8.32 -8.29
CA TRP A 238 -1.88 9.51 -7.75
C TRP A 238 -3.30 9.70 -8.29
N SER A 239 -3.69 8.92 -9.30
CA SER A 239 -5.05 8.86 -9.85
C SER A 239 -5.78 7.57 -9.50
N THR A 240 -5.23 6.74 -8.60
CA THR A 240 -5.75 5.42 -8.25
C THR A 240 -7.22 5.52 -7.86
N GLU A 241 -8.03 4.63 -8.43
CA GLU A 241 -9.48 4.62 -8.23
C GLU A 241 -9.80 4.42 -6.75
N GLN A 242 -10.40 5.45 -6.15
CA GLN A 242 -10.90 5.34 -4.79
C GLN A 242 -12.13 4.43 -4.80
N GLY A 243 -12.14 3.43 -3.91
CA GLY A 243 -13.31 2.59 -3.69
C GLY A 243 -13.11 1.10 -3.97
N PHE A 244 -12.03 0.64 -4.59
CA PHE A 244 -11.80 -0.82 -4.78
C PHE A 244 -10.88 -1.45 -3.72
N SER A 245 -10.15 -0.63 -2.98
CA SER A 245 -9.23 -1.06 -1.92
C SER A 245 -9.04 0.10 -0.93
N THR A 246 -8.89 -0.22 0.36
CA THR A 246 -8.66 0.74 1.45
C THR A 246 -7.17 0.84 1.80
N ASN A 247 -6.68 2.08 1.99
CA ASN A 247 -5.36 2.36 2.51
C ASN A 247 -5.45 3.03 3.89
N ARG A 248 -5.08 2.29 4.94
CA ARG A 248 -5.10 2.76 6.34
C ARG A 248 -3.98 3.74 6.65
N HIS A 249 -2.87 3.67 5.91
CA HIS A 249 -1.68 4.49 6.13
C HIS A 249 -1.31 5.24 4.84
N PRO A 250 -2.10 6.24 4.44
CA PRO A 250 -1.89 7.00 3.21
C PRO A 250 -0.58 7.81 3.20
N TYR A 251 0.08 7.95 4.34
CA TYR A 251 1.42 8.55 4.45
C TYR A 251 2.54 7.55 4.17
N ASP A 252 2.30 6.24 4.23
CA ASP A 252 3.29 5.22 3.93
C ASP A 252 3.25 4.85 2.43
N PRO A 253 4.34 5.08 1.67
CA PRO A 253 4.39 4.74 0.26
C PRO A 253 4.22 3.24 0.00
N LEU A 254 4.69 2.35 0.89
CA LEU A 254 4.56 0.90 0.66
C LEU A 254 3.09 0.46 0.78
N SER A 255 2.33 1.04 1.70
CA SER A 255 0.90 0.83 1.84
C SER A 255 0.11 1.34 0.61
N THR A 256 0.47 2.51 0.07
CA THR A 256 -0.11 3.01 -1.19
C THR A 256 0.22 2.10 -2.38
N LEU A 257 1.47 1.65 -2.48
CA LEU A 257 1.89 0.73 -3.54
C LEU A 257 1.18 -0.62 -3.46
N MET A 258 0.99 -1.13 -2.24
CA MET A 258 0.20 -2.34 -2.00
C MET A 258 -1.24 -2.16 -2.47
N GLN A 259 -1.86 -1.02 -2.17
CA GLN A 259 -3.21 -0.70 -2.65
C GLN A 259 -3.28 -0.74 -4.19
N CYS A 260 -2.35 -0.07 -4.88
CA CYS A 260 -2.27 -0.11 -6.34
C CYS A 260 -2.06 -1.54 -6.86
N TYR A 261 -1.18 -2.32 -6.22
CA TYR A 261 -0.92 -3.71 -6.60
C TYR A 261 -2.18 -4.59 -6.47
N ARG A 262 -2.95 -4.46 -5.38
CA ARG A 262 -4.22 -5.19 -5.21
C ARG A 262 -5.23 -4.83 -6.29
N GLN A 263 -5.35 -3.54 -6.62
CA GLN A 263 -6.24 -3.10 -7.69
C GLN A 263 -5.80 -3.62 -9.06
N HIS A 264 -4.50 -3.64 -9.34
CA HIS A 264 -3.95 -4.22 -10.56
C HIS A 264 -4.25 -5.73 -10.66
N LEU A 265 -4.02 -6.50 -9.58
CA LEU A 265 -4.36 -7.93 -9.55
C LEU A 265 -5.86 -8.15 -9.79
N LEU A 266 -6.70 -7.31 -9.18
CA LEU A 266 -8.15 -7.37 -9.34
C LEU A 266 -8.56 -7.06 -10.78
N GLU A 267 -7.95 -6.04 -11.39
CA GLU A 267 -8.18 -5.67 -12.79
C GLU A 267 -7.80 -6.80 -13.74
N VAL A 268 -6.60 -7.37 -13.58
CA VAL A 268 -6.13 -8.49 -14.40
C VAL A 268 -7.07 -9.69 -14.27
N ALA A 269 -7.44 -10.06 -13.04
CA ALA A 269 -8.37 -11.17 -12.80
C ALA A 269 -9.76 -10.91 -13.42
N LEU A 270 -10.25 -9.67 -13.35
CA LEU A 270 -11.55 -9.24 -13.88
C LEU A 270 -11.58 -9.29 -15.42
N TYR A 271 -10.55 -8.78 -16.09
CA TYR A 271 -10.51 -8.79 -17.56
C TYR A 271 -10.34 -10.17 -18.17
N GLU A 272 -9.72 -11.12 -17.46
CA GLU A 272 -9.72 -12.55 -17.83
C GLU A 272 -11.14 -13.15 -17.81
N VAL A 273 -12.03 -12.69 -16.92
CA VAL A 273 -13.43 -13.14 -16.85
C VAL A 273 -14.28 -12.50 -17.96
N ILE A 274 -14.12 -11.20 -18.18
CA ILE A 274 -14.94 -10.44 -19.14
C ILE A 274 -14.52 -10.71 -20.59
N THR A 275 -13.24 -10.98 -20.82
CA THR A 275 -12.66 -11.22 -22.14
C THR A 275 -12.23 -12.68 -22.24
N PRO A 276 -13.17 -13.63 -22.43
CA PRO A 276 -12.81 -15.04 -22.56
C PRO A 276 -11.98 -15.23 -23.83
N ARG A 277 -10.65 -15.17 -23.69
CA ARG A 277 -9.72 -15.64 -24.71
C ARG A 277 -9.90 -17.16 -24.84
N ARG A 278 -9.64 -17.71 -26.03
CA ARG A 278 -9.70 -19.17 -26.24
C ARG A 278 -8.80 -19.96 -25.28
N ASP A 279 -7.78 -19.29 -24.73
CA ASP A 279 -6.82 -19.83 -23.75
C ASP A 279 -6.90 -19.15 -22.37
N ALA A 280 -8.02 -18.48 -22.04
CA ALA A 280 -8.17 -17.75 -20.77
C ALA A 280 -7.90 -18.68 -19.58
N ASN A 281 -6.88 -18.35 -18.79
CA ASN A 281 -6.45 -19.20 -17.68
C ASN A 281 -7.22 -18.80 -16.42
N MET A 282 -8.44 -19.31 -16.28
CA MET A 282 -9.30 -19.07 -15.11
C MET A 282 -8.60 -19.44 -13.78
N GLN A 283 -7.66 -20.40 -13.81
CA GLN A 283 -6.84 -20.73 -12.65
C GLN A 283 -5.83 -19.64 -12.31
N ALA A 284 -5.29 -18.93 -13.31
CA ALA A 284 -4.46 -17.75 -13.08
C ALA A 284 -5.26 -16.62 -12.42
N SER A 285 -6.49 -16.38 -12.85
CA SER A 285 -7.37 -15.40 -12.20
C SER A 285 -7.57 -15.73 -10.72
N LEU A 286 -7.89 -16.98 -10.37
CA LEU A 286 -8.01 -17.39 -8.96
C LEU A 286 -6.69 -17.21 -8.19
N SER A 287 -5.53 -17.48 -8.81
CA SER A 287 -4.23 -17.26 -8.16
C SER A 287 -3.95 -15.79 -7.86
N TYR A 288 -4.40 -14.86 -8.72
CA TYR A 288 -4.29 -13.42 -8.46
C TYR A 288 -5.20 -13.00 -7.31
N LEU A 289 -6.41 -13.56 -7.20
CA LEU A 289 -7.33 -13.29 -6.09
C LEU A 289 -6.78 -13.85 -4.76
N GLU A 290 -6.18 -15.04 -4.78
CA GLU A 290 -5.47 -15.60 -3.63
C GLU A 290 -4.27 -14.73 -3.21
N ALA A 291 -3.57 -14.12 -4.16
CA ALA A 291 -2.50 -13.17 -3.87
C ALA A 291 -3.04 -11.90 -3.19
N ILE A 292 -4.20 -11.36 -3.61
CA ILE A 292 -4.88 -10.25 -2.92
C ILE A 292 -5.14 -10.61 -1.45
N GLU A 293 -5.73 -11.79 -1.20
CA GLU A 293 -5.97 -12.29 0.16
C GLU A 293 -4.66 -12.45 0.96
N GLY A 294 -3.61 -12.95 0.31
CA GLY A 294 -2.29 -13.10 0.92
C GLY A 294 -1.64 -11.78 1.35
N THR A 295 -2.06 -10.65 0.77
CA THR A 295 -1.62 -9.31 1.17
C THR A 295 -2.54 -8.66 2.20
N ASN A 296 -3.69 -9.24 2.52
CA ASN A 296 -4.73 -8.64 3.36
C ASN A 296 -4.83 -9.36 4.71
N PRO A 297 -3.86 -9.16 5.62
CA PRO A 297 -3.85 -9.86 6.89
C PRO A 297 -5.07 -9.48 7.73
N GLN A 298 -5.46 -10.44 8.55
CA GLN A 298 -6.47 -10.25 9.58
C GLN A 298 -5.83 -9.64 10.83
N GLU A 299 -6.34 -8.49 11.27
CA GLU A 299 -5.85 -7.78 12.45
C GLU A 299 -6.91 -7.78 13.55
N LYS A 300 -6.48 -7.90 14.81
CA LYS A 300 -7.38 -7.69 15.95
C LYS A 300 -7.66 -6.20 16.10
N ARG A 301 -8.93 -5.80 16.13
CA ARG A 301 -9.30 -4.40 16.37
C ARG A 301 -8.91 -3.99 17.81
N PRO A 302 -8.05 -2.98 18.00
CA PRO A 302 -7.54 -2.61 19.33
C PRO A 302 -8.63 -2.22 20.34
N ASP A 303 -9.74 -1.65 19.86
CA ASP A 303 -10.77 -1.01 20.68
C ASP A 303 -12.11 -1.75 20.72
N ALA A 304 -12.19 -2.98 20.16
CA ALA A 304 -13.44 -3.73 20.15
C ALA A 304 -13.65 -4.48 21.49
N PRO A 305 -14.85 -4.45 22.09
CA PRO A 305 -15.14 -5.17 23.34
C PRO A 305 -15.11 -6.72 23.23
N TYR A 306 -14.68 -7.26 22.09
CA TYR A 306 -14.55 -8.69 21.78
C TYR A 306 -13.41 -8.87 20.75
N ASP A 307 -12.89 -10.10 20.58
CA ASP A 307 -11.90 -10.51 19.55
C ASP A 307 -12.45 -10.32 18.10
N LEU A 308 -12.83 -9.09 17.75
CA LEU A 308 -13.28 -8.74 16.42
C LEU A 308 -12.04 -8.61 15.54
N VAL A 309 -11.76 -9.69 14.83
CA VAL A 309 -10.74 -9.73 13.79
C VAL A 309 -11.32 -9.05 12.56
N THR A 310 -10.76 -7.89 12.19
CA THR A 310 -11.14 -7.19 10.97
C THR A 310 -10.01 -7.30 9.95
N ARG A 311 -10.35 -7.42 8.67
CA ARG A 311 -9.31 -7.43 7.63
C ARG A 311 -8.80 -6.01 7.46
N VAL A 312 -7.53 -5.89 7.05
CA VAL A 312 -6.93 -4.57 6.80
C VAL A 312 -7.69 -3.81 5.71
N ASP A 313 -8.16 -4.55 4.70
CA ASP A 313 -8.83 -4.02 3.51
C ASP A 313 -10.07 -4.84 3.15
N ASP A 314 -11.20 -4.50 3.77
CA ASP A 314 -12.47 -5.18 3.52
C ASP A 314 -13.00 -4.95 2.09
N LEU A 315 -12.64 -3.82 1.47
CA LEU A 315 -13.05 -3.50 0.10
C LEU A 315 -12.39 -4.43 -0.92
N ALA A 316 -11.05 -4.55 -0.88
CA ALA A 316 -10.34 -5.43 -1.80
C ALA A 316 -10.78 -6.89 -1.64
N HIS A 317 -11.03 -7.33 -0.40
CA HIS A 317 -11.60 -8.66 -0.13
C HIS A 317 -12.95 -8.81 -0.84
N TRP A 318 -13.91 -7.93 -0.58
CA TRP A 318 -15.26 -8.02 -1.15
C TRP A 318 -15.25 -8.02 -2.68
N TRP A 319 -14.45 -7.16 -3.31
CA TRP A 319 -14.31 -7.16 -4.77
C TRP A 319 -13.63 -8.42 -5.30
N SER A 320 -12.61 -8.94 -4.59
CA SER A 320 -11.95 -10.19 -4.99
C SER A 320 -12.91 -11.38 -4.99
N GLU A 321 -13.77 -11.47 -3.97
CA GLU A 321 -14.83 -12.47 -3.85
C GLU A 321 -15.87 -12.32 -4.98
N MET A 322 -16.23 -11.09 -5.33
CA MET A 322 -17.14 -10.79 -6.44
C MET A 322 -16.57 -11.27 -7.79
N VAL A 323 -15.27 -11.05 -8.03
CA VAL A 323 -14.59 -11.56 -9.23
C VAL A 323 -14.48 -13.08 -9.18
N ALA A 324 -14.21 -13.69 -8.02
CA ALA A 324 -14.13 -15.14 -7.87
C ALA A 324 -15.47 -15.83 -8.20
N VAL A 325 -16.60 -15.22 -7.83
CA VAL A 325 -17.94 -15.63 -8.28
C VAL A 325 -18.06 -15.52 -9.79
N GLY A 326 -17.59 -14.43 -10.38
CA GLY A 326 -17.53 -14.24 -11.84
C GLY A 326 -16.74 -15.33 -12.57
N VAL A 327 -15.59 -15.74 -12.03
CA VAL A 327 -14.77 -16.85 -12.56
C VAL A 327 -15.55 -18.16 -12.56
N HIS A 328 -16.19 -18.52 -11.45
CA HIS A 328 -16.94 -19.79 -11.38
C HIS A 328 -18.22 -19.77 -12.21
N TRP A 329 -18.95 -18.64 -12.24
CA TRP A 329 -20.14 -18.51 -13.08
C TRP A 329 -19.80 -18.52 -14.58
N SER A 330 -18.70 -17.91 -15.01
CA SER A 330 -18.23 -17.97 -16.40
C SER A 330 -17.75 -19.38 -16.79
N SER A 331 -17.24 -20.15 -15.84
CA SER A 331 -16.80 -21.53 -16.03
C SER A 331 -17.93 -22.57 -15.89
N ALA A 332 -19.19 -22.15 -15.70
CA ALA A 332 -20.35 -23.01 -15.41
C ALA A 332 -20.20 -23.89 -14.14
N GLU A 333 -19.31 -23.50 -13.21
CA GLU A 333 -19.07 -24.19 -11.94
C GLU A 333 -19.84 -23.54 -10.79
N CYS A 334 -21.16 -23.32 -10.97
CA CYS A 334 -21.96 -22.52 -10.03
C CYS A 334 -21.95 -23.03 -8.58
N SER A 335 -21.80 -24.34 -8.36
CA SER A 335 -21.70 -24.92 -7.02
C SER A 335 -20.44 -24.49 -6.27
N LYS A 336 -19.32 -24.25 -6.98
CA LYS A 336 -18.09 -23.73 -6.37
C LYS A 336 -18.20 -22.24 -6.03
N ALA A 337 -19.08 -21.50 -6.71
CA ALA A 337 -19.30 -20.07 -6.43
C ALA A 337 -19.98 -19.85 -5.06
N GLU A 338 -20.80 -20.81 -4.61
CA GLU A 338 -21.58 -20.69 -3.37
C GLU A 338 -20.71 -20.46 -2.12
N LYS A 339 -19.46 -20.94 -2.12
CA LYS A 339 -18.52 -20.75 -1.01
C LYS A 339 -18.23 -19.27 -0.71
N TYR A 340 -18.40 -18.40 -1.70
CA TYR A 340 -18.14 -16.96 -1.61
C TYR A 340 -19.40 -16.14 -1.26
N TYR A 341 -20.59 -16.73 -1.32
CA TYR A 341 -21.85 -15.99 -1.16
C TYR A 341 -22.02 -15.37 0.24
N HIS A 342 -21.46 -16.00 1.27
CA HIS A 342 -21.52 -15.49 2.63
C HIS A 342 -20.82 -14.13 2.75
N ALA A 343 -19.62 -13.99 2.18
CA ALA A 343 -18.85 -12.75 2.18
C ALA A 343 -19.55 -11.61 1.40
N LEU A 344 -20.39 -11.97 0.42
CA LEU A 344 -21.12 -11.04 -0.45
C LEU A 344 -22.56 -10.76 0.03
N SER A 345 -22.97 -11.31 1.18
CA SER A 345 -24.34 -11.16 1.68
C SER A 345 -24.74 -9.71 1.98
N SER A 346 -23.78 -8.90 2.43
CA SER A 346 -23.91 -7.47 2.70
C SER A 346 -22.86 -6.64 1.94
N LEU A 347 -23.18 -5.37 1.71
CA LEU A 347 -22.21 -4.39 1.23
C LEU A 347 -21.20 -4.05 2.35
N PRO A 348 -19.92 -3.80 2.02
CA PRO A 348 -18.94 -3.29 2.98
C PRO A 348 -19.40 -2.02 3.71
N GLU A 349 -19.10 -1.92 5.01
CA GLU A 349 -19.50 -0.78 5.86
C GLU A 349 -19.00 0.56 5.32
N THR A 350 -17.85 0.58 4.64
CA THR A 350 -17.29 1.78 4.02
C THR A 350 -18.25 2.43 3.02
N TYR A 351 -19.03 1.64 2.28
CA TYR A 351 -20.05 2.18 1.36
C TYR A 351 -21.34 2.60 2.06
N LEU A 352 -21.64 2.00 3.21
CA LEU A 352 -22.82 2.37 4.01
C LEU A 352 -22.60 3.71 4.72
N ARG A 353 -21.36 3.97 5.17
CA ARG A 353 -20.99 5.19 5.89
C ARG A 353 -20.86 6.42 4.97
N ASN A 354 -20.41 6.20 3.73
CA ASN A 354 -20.14 7.28 2.77
C ASN A 354 -21.34 7.64 1.87
N GLN A 355 -22.57 7.25 2.25
CA GLN A 355 -23.78 7.53 1.44
C GLN A 355 -24.08 9.03 1.28
N GLU A 356 -23.46 9.91 2.07
CA GLU A 356 -23.80 11.34 2.10
C GLU A 356 -22.98 12.20 1.12
N ASP A 357 -21.78 11.79 0.68
CA ASP A 357 -20.84 12.72 0.03
C ASP A 357 -20.36 12.38 -1.40
N ASP A 358 -20.46 11.14 -1.90
CA ASP A 358 -20.14 10.82 -3.31
C ASP A 358 -20.77 9.48 -3.73
N ILE A 359 -21.92 9.51 -4.40
CA ILE A 359 -22.70 8.29 -4.69
C ILE A 359 -22.06 7.54 -5.86
N SER A 360 -21.09 6.68 -5.57
CA SER A 360 -20.73 5.60 -6.49
C SER A 360 -21.86 4.58 -6.47
N HIS A 361 -22.63 4.51 -7.57
CA HIS A 361 -23.77 3.59 -7.70
C HIS A 361 -23.32 2.16 -8.06
N LEU A 362 -22.10 1.99 -8.56
CA LEU A 362 -21.56 0.68 -8.99
C LEU A 362 -21.59 -0.41 -7.91
N PRO A 363 -21.11 -0.19 -6.66
CA PRO A 363 -21.12 -1.25 -5.64
C PRO A 363 -22.55 -1.75 -5.35
N GLN A 364 -23.54 -0.85 -5.35
CA GLN A 364 -24.95 -1.20 -5.15
C GLN A 364 -25.49 -1.96 -6.37
N ALA A 365 -25.22 -1.46 -7.58
CA ALA A 365 -25.67 -2.08 -8.81
C ALA A 365 -25.17 -3.53 -8.91
N ILE A 366 -23.87 -3.76 -8.69
CA ILE A 366 -23.26 -5.09 -8.78
C ILE A 366 -23.75 -6.02 -7.66
N HIS A 367 -23.99 -5.50 -6.46
CA HIS A 367 -24.55 -6.27 -5.35
C HIS A 367 -25.99 -6.72 -5.60
N ASP A 368 -26.83 -5.81 -6.12
CA ASP A 368 -28.23 -6.12 -6.44
C ASP A 368 -28.34 -7.16 -7.57
N ILE A 369 -27.50 -7.08 -8.61
CA ILE A 369 -27.46 -8.13 -9.66
C ILE A 369 -26.85 -9.44 -9.14
N PHE A 370 -25.82 -9.40 -8.30
CA PHE A 370 -25.29 -10.60 -7.64
C PHE A 370 -26.41 -11.31 -6.86
N ARG A 371 -27.18 -10.57 -6.06
CA ARG A 371 -28.29 -11.11 -5.27
C ARG A 371 -29.41 -11.67 -6.16
N ALA A 372 -29.75 -10.98 -7.24
CA ALA A 372 -30.74 -11.45 -8.21
C ALA A 372 -30.30 -12.77 -8.86
N ARG A 373 -29.06 -12.82 -9.36
CA ARG A 373 -28.51 -13.99 -10.07
C ARG A 373 -28.29 -15.18 -9.14
N SER A 374 -27.66 -14.98 -7.98
CA SER A 374 -27.50 -16.04 -6.99
C SER A 374 -28.85 -16.58 -6.53
N GLY A 375 -29.82 -15.71 -6.26
CA GLY A 375 -31.17 -16.11 -5.88
C GLY A 375 -31.92 -16.91 -6.94
N LEU A 376 -31.71 -16.61 -8.22
CA LEU A 376 -32.22 -17.38 -9.35
C LEU A 376 -31.57 -18.77 -9.42
N LEU A 377 -30.23 -18.83 -9.36
CA LEU A 377 -29.47 -20.07 -9.46
C LEU A 377 -29.76 -21.03 -8.29
N THR A 378 -29.87 -20.51 -7.06
CA THR A 378 -30.20 -21.30 -5.87
C THR A 378 -31.71 -21.52 -5.68
N ARG A 379 -32.54 -20.96 -6.57
CA ARG A 379 -34.02 -21.00 -6.49
C ARG A 379 -34.58 -20.49 -5.15
N THR A 380 -33.91 -19.51 -4.54
CA THR A 380 -34.32 -18.89 -3.28
C THR A 380 -35.20 -17.66 -3.50
N MET A 381 -35.23 -17.12 -4.73
CA MET A 381 -36.04 -15.98 -5.13
C MET A 381 -37.01 -16.35 -6.24
N CYS A 382 -38.23 -15.81 -6.20
CA CYS A 382 -39.19 -15.98 -7.29
C CYS A 382 -38.82 -15.10 -8.50
N PRO A 383 -39.21 -15.50 -9.74
CA PRO A 383 -38.87 -14.77 -10.97
C PRO A 383 -39.21 -13.26 -10.93
N TYR A 384 -40.34 -12.90 -10.31
CA TYR A 384 -40.75 -11.50 -10.14
C TYR A 384 -39.75 -10.69 -9.29
N ALA A 385 -39.30 -11.25 -8.17
CA ALA A 385 -38.35 -10.58 -7.29
C ALA A 385 -36.97 -10.43 -7.95
N VAL A 386 -36.53 -11.45 -8.71
CA VAL A 386 -35.29 -11.39 -9.50
C VAL A 386 -35.39 -10.27 -10.54
N ASN A 387 -36.45 -10.22 -11.35
CA ASN A 387 -36.60 -9.19 -12.38
C ASN A 387 -36.67 -7.76 -11.78
N LYS A 388 -37.34 -7.60 -10.62
CA LYS A 388 -37.37 -6.33 -9.90
C LYS A 388 -35.98 -5.87 -9.46
N LEU A 389 -35.14 -6.77 -8.93
CA LEU A 389 -33.76 -6.45 -8.60
C LEU A 389 -32.92 -6.16 -9.83
N CYS A 390 -33.09 -6.91 -10.93
CA CYS A 390 -32.41 -6.61 -12.19
C CYS A 390 -32.75 -5.21 -12.72
N ASN A 391 -34.00 -4.77 -12.62
CA ASN A 391 -34.41 -3.42 -13.03
C ASN A 391 -33.76 -2.34 -12.15
N LYS A 392 -33.69 -2.56 -10.84
CA LYS A 392 -33.01 -1.64 -9.91
C LYS A 392 -31.52 -1.55 -10.20
N ALA A 393 -30.84 -2.69 -10.36
CA ALA A 393 -29.42 -2.76 -10.68
C ALA A 393 -29.10 -2.10 -12.04
N SER A 394 -29.95 -2.32 -13.05
CA SER A 394 -29.84 -1.70 -14.38
C SER A 394 -29.92 -0.17 -14.31
N GLN A 395 -30.83 0.37 -13.50
CA GLN A 395 -30.94 1.82 -13.29
C GLN A 395 -29.68 2.39 -12.62
N GLN A 396 -29.25 1.80 -11.49
CA GLN A 396 -28.04 2.23 -10.77
C GLN A 396 -26.79 2.15 -11.66
N LEU A 397 -26.67 1.10 -12.47
CA LEU A 397 -25.57 0.93 -13.41
C LEU A 397 -25.60 2.00 -14.51
N THR A 398 -26.78 2.35 -15.02
CA THR A 398 -26.92 3.41 -16.02
C THR A 398 -26.48 4.76 -15.46
N GLU A 399 -26.88 5.08 -14.22
CA GLU A 399 -26.45 6.29 -13.51
C GLU A 399 -24.92 6.31 -13.32
N ASP A 400 -24.32 5.18 -12.95
CA ASP A 400 -22.87 5.04 -12.79
C ASP A 400 -22.08 5.23 -14.09
N ILE A 401 -22.54 4.64 -15.19
CA ILE A 401 -21.92 4.77 -16.52
C ILE A 401 -21.96 6.22 -16.99
N LEU A 402 -23.07 6.92 -16.75
CA LEU A 402 -23.21 8.34 -17.10
C LEU A 402 -22.28 9.22 -16.25
N ALA A 403 -22.19 8.98 -14.94
CA ALA A 403 -21.32 9.72 -14.03
C ALA A 403 -19.83 9.51 -14.37
N SER A 404 -19.44 8.31 -14.78
CA SER A 404 -18.06 7.93 -15.11
C SER A 404 -17.69 8.11 -16.59
N ALA A 405 -18.54 8.72 -17.41
CA ALA A 405 -18.37 8.81 -18.85
C ALA A 405 -17.00 9.38 -19.26
N ASN A 406 -16.55 10.45 -18.60
CA ASN A 406 -15.30 11.16 -18.90
C ASN A 406 -14.09 10.66 -18.09
N GLN A 407 -14.26 9.68 -17.20
CA GLN A 407 -13.19 9.18 -16.36
C GLN A 407 -12.54 7.95 -17.02
N ARG A 408 -11.21 7.96 -17.14
CA ARG A 408 -10.44 6.78 -17.57
C ARG A 408 -10.21 5.90 -16.35
N GLN A 409 -11.19 5.03 -16.10
CA GLN A 409 -11.21 4.11 -14.97
C GLN A 409 -11.39 2.68 -15.49
N GLN A 410 -10.29 1.95 -15.67
CA GLN A 410 -10.28 0.62 -16.31
C GLN A 410 -10.95 -0.42 -15.40
N LEU A 411 -10.60 -0.41 -14.11
CA LEU A 411 -11.16 -1.32 -13.13
C LEU A 411 -12.68 -1.11 -12.97
N ARG A 412 -13.14 0.14 -12.81
CA ARG A 412 -14.58 0.47 -12.81
C ARG A 412 -15.29 0.01 -14.08
N GLN A 413 -14.71 0.28 -15.26
CA GLN A 413 -15.28 -0.16 -16.54
C GLN A 413 -15.41 -1.68 -16.62
N GLY A 414 -14.41 -2.42 -16.15
CA GLY A 414 -14.48 -3.87 -16.04
C GLY A 414 -15.70 -4.32 -15.22
N PHE A 415 -15.90 -3.74 -14.04
CA PHE A 415 -17.04 -4.13 -13.20
C PHE A 415 -18.39 -3.72 -13.80
N GLN A 416 -18.46 -2.58 -14.50
CA GLN A 416 -19.65 -2.19 -15.25
C GLN A 416 -19.97 -3.19 -16.37
N MET A 417 -18.95 -3.70 -17.07
CA MET A 417 -19.11 -4.74 -18.10
C MET A 417 -19.54 -6.08 -17.49
N LEU A 418 -18.95 -6.48 -16.37
CA LEU A 418 -19.34 -7.69 -15.63
C LEU A 418 -20.79 -7.62 -15.17
N ALA A 419 -21.23 -6.47 -14.64
CA ALA A 419 -22.62 -6.25 -14.23
C ALA A 419 -23.59 -6.34 -15.42
N CYS A 420 -23.23 -5.78 -16.58
CA CYS A 420 -24.02 -5.93 -17.82
C CYS A 420 -24.12 -7.40 -18.25
N ASP A 421 -23.01 -8.15 -18.23
CA ASP A 421 -23.01 -9.58 -18.57
C ASP A 421 -23.93 -10.38 -17.64
N TRP A 422 -23.86 -10.14 -16.33
CA TRP A 422 -24.73 -10.82 -15.37
C TRP A 422 -26.20 -10.42 -15.53
N LEU A 423 -26.50 -9.15 -15.79
CA LEU A 423 -27.86 -8.68 -16.09
C LEU A 423 -28.44 -9.39 -17.31
N LEU A 424 -27.69 -9.42 -18.42
CA LEU A 424 -28.11 -10.06 -19.66
C LEU A 424 -28.33 -11.57 -19.45
N LYS A 425 -27.38 -12.28 -18.85
CA LYS A 425 -27.50 -13.72 -18.57
C LYS A 425 -28.69 -14.04 -17.66
N THR A 426 -28.87 -13.27 -16.59
CA THR A 426 -29.97 -13.50 -15.64
C THR A 426 -31.33 -13.27 -16.29
N ARG A 427 -31.46 -12.23 -17.13
CA ARG A 427 -32.71 -11.99 -17.88
C ARG A 427 -32.97 -13.04 -18.96
N THR A 428 -31.93 -13.56 -19.63
CA THR A 428 -32.07 -14.68 -20.57
C THR A 428 -32.55 -15.94 -19.86
N GLU A 429 -31.94 -16.31 -18.74
CA GLU A 429 -32.36 -17.49 -17.95
C GLU A 429 -33.79 -17.34 -17.40
N LEU A 430 -34.20 -16.13 -16.99
CA LEU A 430 -35.59 -15.85 -16.59
C LEU A 430 -36.57 -16.05 -17.75
N TRP A 431 -36.20 -15.55 -18.94
CA TRP A 431 -37.02 -15.70 -20.15
C TRP A 431 -37.21 -17.17 -20.52
N ASP A 432 -36.14 -17.96 -20.47
CA ASP A 432 -36.20 -19.40 -20.76
C ASP A 432 -37.13 -20.14 -19.78
N GLN A 433 -37.08 -19.82 -18.49
CA GLN A 433 -37.98 -20.40 -17.48
C GLN A 433 -39.46 -20.03 -17.69
N GLU A 434 -39.74 -18.81 -18.17
CA GLU A 434 -41.11 -18.38 -18.52
C GLU A 434 -41.66 -19.13 -19.73
N THR A 435 -40.82 -19.41 -20.74
CA THR A 435 -41.25 -20.18 -21.92
C THR A 435 -41.61 -21.63 -21.59
N ASP A 436 -40.97 -22.21 -20.57
CA ASP A 436 -41.20 -23.59 -20.14
C ASP A 436 -42.43 -23.74 -19.20
N SER A 437 -42.93 -22.64 -18.61
CA SER A 437 -44.04 -22.64 -17.65
C SER A 437 -45.11 -21.61 -18.02
N PRO A 438 -46.18 -21.99 -18.77
CA PRO A 438 -47.17 -21.06 -19.35
C PRO A 438 -48.18 -20.44 -18.35
N GLY A 439 -47.73 -20.09 -17.14
CA GLY A 439 -48.48 -19.34 -16.12
C GLY A 439 -47.73 -18.12 -15.56
N GLY A 440 -46.79 -17.56 -16.34
CA GLY A 440 -45.74 -16.63 -15.90
C GLY A 440 -46.18 -15.48 -14.99
N SER A 441 -45.45 -15.28 -13.89
CA SER A 441 -45.68 -14.20 -12.90
C SER A 441 -44.95 -12.89 -13.23
N VAL A 442 -44.26 -12.82 -14.37
CA VAL A 442 -43.36 -11.73 -14.75
C VAL A 442 -43.84 -11.15 -16.08
N ASN A 443 -43.82 -9.83 -16.18
CA ASN A 443 -44.23 -9.14 -17.40
C ASN A 443 -43.11 -9.24 -18.45
N ALA A 444 -43.30 -10.10 -19.45
CA ALA A 444 -42.37 -10.29 -20.57
C ALA A 444 -41.92 -8.98 -21.23
N LYS A 445 -42.79 -7.96 -21.27
CA LYS A 445 -42.42 -6.63 -21.79
C LYS A 445 -41.40 -5.92 -20.91
N ASP A 446 -41.52 -6.04 -19.59
CA ASP A 446 -40.60 -5.39 -18.64
C ASP A 446 -39.23 -6.07 -18.65
N THR A 447 -39.19 -7.40 -18.80
CA THR A 447 -37.92 -8.14 -18.95
C THR A 447 -37.22 -7.74 -20.26
N ALA A 448 -37.97 -7.61 -21.37
CA ALA A 448 -37.41 -7.22 -22.66
C ALA A 448 -36.92 -5.75 -22.70
N THR A 449 -37.63 -4.82 -22.06
CA THR A 449 -37.18 -3.42 -21.96
C THR A 449 -35.91 -3.31 -21.13
N GLY A 450 -35.84 -4.02 -20.00
CA GLY A 450 -34.62 -4.11 -19.19
C GLY A 450 -33.44 -4.68 -19.98
N PHE A 451 -33.65 -5.79 -20.69
CA PHE A 451 -32.62 -6.40 -21.55
C PHE A 451 -32.06 -5.42 -22.60
N LYS A 452 -32.95 -4.64 -23.23
CA LYS A 452 -32.54 -3.62 -24.22
C LYS A 452 -31.69 -2.51 -23.58
N THR A 453 -32.03 -2.08 -22.37
CA THR A 453 -31.24 -1.09 -21.62
C THR A 453 -29.84 -1.63 -21.31
N ASP A 454 -29.77 -2.86 -20.79
CA ASP A 454 -28.51 -3.50 -20.41
C ASP A 454 -27.59 -3.70 -21.64
N LEU A 455 -28.17 -4.09 -22.78
CA LEU A 455 -27.44 -4.22 -24.04
C LEU A 455 -26.89 -2.88 -24.55
N ASN A 456 -27.67 -1.80 -24.44
CA ASN A 456 -27.22 -0.46 -24.82
C ASN A 456 -26.06 0.03 -23.92
N ASN A 457 -26.14 -0.25 -22.61
CA ASN A 457 -25.07 0.06 -21.68
C ASN A 457 -23.78 -0.71 -22.01
N LEU A 458 -23.89 -2.00 -22.33
CA LEU A 458 -22.74 -2.80 -22.76
C LEU A 458 -22.11 -2.27 -24.06
N GLN A 459 -22.92 -1.85 -25.04
CA GLN A 459 -22.44 -1.25 -26.28
C GLN A 459 -21.64 0.03 -26.03
N LYS A 460 -22.17 0.94 -25.21
CA LYS A 460 -21.47 2.18 -24.82
C LYS A 460 -20.12 1.90 -24.15
N LEU A 461 -20.08 0.90 -23.27
CA LEU A 461 -18.85 0.49 -22.58
C LEU A 461 -17.82 -0.09 -23.55
N ASN A 462 -18.24 -0.93 -24.49
CA ASN A 462 -17.37 -1.53 -25.48
C ASN A 462 -16.77 -0.49 -26.45
N ASP A 463 -17.57 0.51 -26.86
CA ASP A 463 -17.09 1.60 -27.71
C ASP A 463 -16.02 2.44 -26.97
N LYS A 464 -16.23 2.71 -25.67
CA LYS A 464 -15.23 3.36 -24.81
C LYS A 464 -13.97 2.51 -24.65
N HIS A 465 -14.11 1.21 -24.43
CA HIS A 465 -13.00 0.28 -24.31
C HIS A 465 -12.13 0.29 -25.57
N LYS A 466 -12.71 0.13 -26.76
CA LYS A 466 -11.96 0.19 -28.03
C LYS A 466 -11.23 1.52 -28.23
N GLY A 467 -11.86 2.64 -27.85
CA GLY A 467 -11.22 3.96 -27.90
C GLY A 467 -9.97 4.08 -27.02
N ASN A 468 -9.94 3.40 -25.86
CA ASN A 468 -8.80 3.43 -24.94
C ASN A 468 -7.58 2.63 -25.46
N TYR A 469 -7.79 1.57 -26.25
CA TYR A 469 -6.71 0.77 -26.85
C TYR A 469 -6.26 1.24 -28.24
N CYS A 470 -6.98 2.18 -28.88
CA CYS A 470 -6.56 2.81 -30.13
C CYS A 470 -5.55 3.97 -29.96
N ILE A 471 -5.20 4.34 -28.72
CA ILE A 471 -4.28 5.45 -28.42
C ILE A 471 -2.85 4.95 -28.10
N THR A 472 -2.62 3.63 -28.16
CA THR A 472 -1.32 2.99 -27.86
C THR A 472 -0.82 2.13 -29.02
N LEU A 473 -0.78 2.71 -30.22
CA LEU A 473 0.06 2.25 -31.33
C LEU A 473 0.86 3.42 -31.91
#